data_AF-A0A6N9P338-F1
#
_entry.id   AF-A0A6N9P338-F1
#
_cell.length_a   1.000
_cell.length_b   1.000
_cell.length_c   1.000
_cell.angle_alpha   90.00
_cell.angle_beta   90.00
_cell.angle_gamma   90.00
#
_symmetry.space_group_name_H-M   'P 1'
#
loop_
_entity.id
_entity.type
_entity.pdbx_description
1 polymer ?
#
loop_
_entity_poly.entity_id
_entity_poly.type
_entity_poly.pdbx_seq_one_letter_code
_entity_poly.pdbx_strand_id
1 'polypeptide(L)' 'MELFVNNGRKIVLEQAEPDGPVNVTTWEMPHDDVRGCEDEYTITPGDFVMMLNWYRHQKRTGNTDLNF' A
#
# COMPACT_ATOMS: atom_id res chain seq x y z
N MET A 1 3.21 -1.17 8.02
CA MET A 1 3.52 -2.20 7.01
C MET A 1 4.18 -1.50 5.83
N GLU A 2 5.28 -2.04 5.31
CA GLU A 2 5.95 -1.47 4.13
C GLU A 2 5.76 -2.38 2.92
N LEU A 3 5.46 -1.78 1.78
CA LEU A 3 5.26 -2.44 0.49
C LEU A 3 6.22 -1.81 -0.52
N PHE A 4 7.12 -2.62 -1.08
CA PHE A 4 7.96 -2.18 -2.20
C PHE A 4 7.20 -2.43 -3.49
N VAL A 5 7.03 -1.37 -4.28
CA VAL A 5 6.23 -1.38 -5.49
C VAL A 5 7.03 -0.73 -6.62
N ASN A 6 6.75 -1.12 -7.87
CA ASN A 6 7.21 -0.45 -9.09
C ASN A 6 8.63 0.18 -9.03
N ASN A 7 9.68 -0.62 -9.29
CA ASN A 7 11.05 -0.14 -9.47
C ASN A 7 11.60 0.72 -8.31
N GLY A 8 11.38 0.28 -7.06
CA GLY A 8 12.01 0.86 -5.88
C GLY A 8 11.18 1.92 -5.15
N ARG A 9 9.97 2.23 -5.62
CA ARG A 9 8.97 3.01 -4.88
C ARG A 9 8.49 2.22 -3.65
N LYS A 10 7.96 2.93 -2.66
CA LYS A 10 7.51 2.33 -1.40
C LYS A 10 6.17 2.91 -1.00
N ILE A 11 5.26 2.05 -0.56
CA ILE A 11 4.02 2.46 0.11
C ILE A 11 4.14 2.01 1.57
N VAL A 12 3.88 2.93 2.50
CA VAL A 12 3.85 2.64 3.93
C VAL A 12 2.40 2.79 4.40
N LEU A 13 1.93 1.77 5.11
CA LEU A 13 0.61 1.73 5.72
C LEU A 13 0.74 1.72 7.23
N GLU A 14 0.15 2.69 7.91
CA GLU A 14 0.21 2.83 9.36
C GLU A 14 -1.19 2.97 9.95
N GLN A 15 -1.43 2.29 11.07
CA GLN A 15 -2.68 2.36 11.80
C GLN A 15 -2.35 2.65 13.26
N ALA A 16 -2.81 3.78 13.77
CA ALA A 16 -2.49 4.22 15.13
C ALA A 16 -3.30 3.45 16.19
N GLU A 17 -4.53 3.06 15.85
CA GLU A 17 -5.45 2.34 16.71
C GLU A 17 -5.98 1.10 16.00
N PRO A 18 -6.23 -0.02 16.71
CA PRO A 18 -6.88 -1.19 16.11
C PRO A 18 -8.20 -0.79 15.44
N ASP A 19 -8.40 -1.23 14.21
CA ASP A 19 -9.58 -0.92 13.39
C ASP A 19 -9.84 0.59 13.16
N GLY A 20 -8.84 1.44 13.44
CA GLY A 20 -8.87 2.87 13.16
C GLY A 20 -8.50 3.21 11.70
N PRO A 21 -8.57 4.49 11.32
CA PRO A 21 -8.15 4.93 9.99
C PRO A 21 -6.70 4.50 9.68
N VAL A 22 -6.44 4.18 8.41
CA VAL A 22 -5.11 3.76 7.95
C VAL A 22 -4.48 4.92 7.18
N ASN A 23 -3.34 5.42 7.67
CA ASN A 23 -2.51 6.35 6.92
C ASN A 23 -1.74 5.60 5.85
N VAL A 24 -1.73 6.19 4.66
CA VAL A 24 -1.02 5.71 3.49
C VAL A 24 -0.05 6.78 3.07
N THR A 25 1.23 6.44 3.08
CA THR A 25 2.30 7.32 2.58
C THR A 25 2.95 6.65 1.38
N THR A 26 2.95 7.32 0.24
CA THR A 26 3.66 6.87 -0.95
C THR A 26 4.99 7.60 -1.03
N TRP A 27 6.03 6.84 -1.33
CA TRP A 27 7.39 7.34 -1.42
C TRP A 27 7.95 7.06 -2.79
N GLU A 28 8.66 8.05 -3.32
CA GLU A 28 9.38 7.95 -4.59
C GLU A 28 10.49 6.90 -4.51
N MET A 29 11.10 6.61 -5.67
CA MET A 29 12.37 5.89 -5.69
C MET A 29 13.46 6.75 -5.02
N PRO A 30 14.42 6.16 -4.30
CA PRO A 30 15.52 6.91 -3.73
C PRO A 30 16.35 7.61 -4.82
N HIS A 31 16.72 8.88 -4.60
CA HIS A 31 17.73 9.60 -5.37
C HIS A 31 18.81 10.09 -4.41
N ASP A 32 20.07 9.70 -4.63
CA ASP A 32 21.21 10.00 -3.75
C ASP A 32 20.93 9.69 -2.27
N ASP A 33 20.43 8.47 -2.00
CA ASP A 33 20.05 7.95 -0.67
C ASP A 33 18.91 8.71 0.06
N VAL A 34 18.33 9.74 -0.57
CA VAL A 34 17.16 10.45 -0.06
C VAL A 34 15.91 9.92 -0.74
N ARG A 35 14.87 9.67 0.04
CA ARG A 35 13.56 9.23 -0.45
C ARG A 35 12.53 10.32 -0.20
N GLY A 36 11.97 10.88 -1.28
CA GLY A 36 10.91 11.88 -1.21
C GLY A 36 9.56 11.27 -0.86
N CYS A 37 8.78 11.96 -0.02
CA CYS A 37 7.36 11.68 0.15
C CYS A 37 6.62 12.25 -1.06
N GLU A 38 5.84 11.41 -1.75
CA GLU A 38 5.10 11.77 -2.94
C GLU A 38 3.66 12.16 -2.61
N ASP A 39 3.00 11.37 -1.75
CA ASP A 39 1.64 11.62 -1.31
C ASP A 39 1.38 11.03 0.09
N GLU A 40 0.45 11.64 0.82
CA GLU A 40 0.00 11.20 2.13
C GLU A 40 -1.50 11.41 2.28
N TYR A 41 -2.22 10.32 2.55
CA TYR A 41 -3.67 10.35 2.72
C TYR A 41 -4.14 9.25 3.69
N THR A 42 -5.40 9.33 4.10
CA THR A 42 -6.01 8.36 5.00
C THR A 42 -7.11 7.59 4.28
N ILE A 43 -7.16 6.28 4.50
CA ILE A 43 -8.27 5.42 4.06
C ILE A 43 -9.03 4.89 5.27
N THR A 44 -10.30 4.54 5.06
CA THR A 44 -11.09 3.93 6.13
C THR A 44 -10.66 2.47 6.34
N PRO A 45 -10.93 1.88 7.52
CA PRO A 45 -10.73 0.45 7.75
C PRO A 45 -11.47 -0.41 6.72
N GLY A 46 -12.66 0.04 6.31
CA GLY A 46 -13.48 -0.64 5.30
C GLY A 46 -12.80 -0.71 3.94
N ASP A 47 -12.17 0.39 3.50
CA ASP A 47 -11.41 0.44 2.24
C ASP A 47 -10.23 -0.53 2.28
N PHE A 48 -9.52 -0.58 3.41
CA PHE A 48 -8.38 -1.49 3.57
C PHE A 48 -8.80 -2.97 3.51
N VAL A 49 -9.88 -3.34 4.21
CA VAL A 49 -10.46 -4.69 4.15
C VAL A 49 -10.93 -5.03 2.73
N MET A 50 -11.55 -4.08 2.04
CA MET A 50 -12.01 -4.26 0.65
C MET A 50 -10.83 -4.58 -0.28
N MET A 51 -9.72 -3.83 -0.19
CA MET A 51 -8.52 -4.09 -0.98
C MET A 51 -7.92 -5.48 -0.72
N LEU A 52 -7.83 -5.89 0.55
CA LEU A 52 -7.33 -7.23 0.92
C LEU A 52 -8.22 -8.34 0.36
N ASN A 53 -9.53 -8.17 0.43
CA ASN A 53 -10.50 -9.15 -0.08
C ASN A 53 -10.46 -9.23 -1.61
N TRP A 54 -10.36 -8.08 -2.29
CA TRP A 54 -10.19 -8.03 -3.74
C TRP A 54 -8.92 -8.76 -4.17
N TYR A 55 -7.78 -8.50 -3.54
CA TYR A 55 -6.52 -9.19 -3.85
C TYR A 55 -6.62 -10.71 -3.68
N ARG A 56 -7.20 -11.16 -2.56
CA ARG A 56 -7.43 -12.60 -2.29
C ARG A 56 -8.34 -13.22 -3.34
N HIS A 57 -9.38 -12.50 -3.78
CA HIS A 57 -10.28 -12.95 -4.82
C HIS A 57 -9.55 -13.13 -6.15
N GLN A 58 -8.81 -12.11 -6.61
CA GLN A 58 -8.04 -12.15 -7.86
C GLN A 58 -7.06 -13.33 -7.90
N LYS A 59 -6.33 -13.58 -6.80
CA LYS A 59 -5.45 -14.75 -6.68
C LYS A 59 -6.20 -16.08 -6.78
N ARG A 60 -7.38 -16.19 -6.15
CA ARG A 60 -8.21 -17.42 -6.19
C ARG A 60 -8.77 -17.70 -7.58
N THR A 61 -9.09 -16.66 -8.36
CA THR A 61 -9.66 -16.79 -9.69
C THR A 61 -8.61 -16.96 -10.79
N GLY A 62 -7.34 -17.17 -10.42
CA GLY A 62 -6.27 -17.45 -11.38
C GLY A 62 -5.68 -16.22 -12.08
N ASN A 63 -5.95 -15.01 -11.58
CA ASN A 63 -5.26 -13.82 -12.07
C ASN A 63 -3.83 -13.79 -11.47
N THR A 64 -2.85 -14.18 -12.27
CA THR A 64 -1.44 -14.24 -11.88
C THR A 64 -0.66 -12.97 -12.19
N ASP A 65 -1.22 -12.04 -12.98
CA ASP A 65 -0.60 -10.76 -13.36
C ASP A 65 -0.79 -9.67 -12.30
N LEU A 66 -0.89 -10.06 -11.03
CA LEU A 66 -0.93 -9.14 -9.90
C LEU A 66 0.50 -8.69 -9.56
N ASN A 67 1.07 -7.83 -10.41
CA ASN A 67 2.35 -7.18 -10.13
C ASN A 67 2.10 -5.91 -9.31
N PHE A 68 2.75 -5.83 -8.13
CA PHE A 68 2.85 -4.62 -7.30
C PHE A 68 4.28 -4.11 -7.36
#